data_AF-A0A3C1U296-F1
#
_entry.id   AF-A0A3C1U296-F1
#
_cell.length_a   1.000
_cell.length_b   1.000
_cell.length_c   1.000
_cell.angle_alpha   90.00
_cell.angle_beta   90.00
_cell.angle_gamma   90.00
#
_symmetry.space_group_name_H-M   'P 1'
#
loop_
_entity.id
_entity.type
_entity.pdbx_description
1 polymer ?
#
loop_
_entity_poly.entity_id
_entity_poly.type
_entity_poly.pdbx_seq_one_letter_code
_entity_poly.pdbx_strand_id
1 'polypeptide(L)' 'ADKIVVLQRGVIEQIGSPLELYRNPQNIFVAGFIGSPRMNLLEGSEAAA' A
#
# COMPACT_ATOMS: atom_id res chain seq x y z
N ALA A 1 0.11 17.48 7.56
CA ALA A 1 -1.07 16.81 6.97
C ALA A 1 -1.54 15.78 7.97
N ASP A 2 -2.86 15.67 8.12
CA ASP A 2 -3.51 14.72 8.99
C ASP A 2 -3.20 13.28 8.55
N LYS A 3 -3.20 12.36 9.52
CA LYS A 3 -2.98 10.93 9.27
C LYS A 3 -4.26 10.31 8.72
N ILE A 4 -4.12 9.38 7.78
CA ILE A 4 -5.17 8.50 7.28
C ILE A 4 -4.97 7.12 7.88
N VAL A 5 -6.07 6.45 8.22
CA VAL A 5 -6.10 5.04 8.66
C VAL A 5 -6.67 4.20 7.52
N VAL A 6 -5.88 3.27 7.01
CA VAL A 6 -6.30 2.28 6.00
C VAL A 6 -6.78 1.03 6.72
N LEU A 7 -8.03 0.64 6.45
CA LEU A 7 -8.71 -0.50 7.09
C LEU A 7 -9.09 -1.54 6.03
N GLN A 8 -8.85 -2.81 6.33
CA GLN A 8 -9.33 -3.94 5.53
C GLN A 8 -10.05 -4.93 6.44
N ARG A 9 -11.33 -5.19 6.19
CA ARG A 9 -12.15 -6.16 6.96
C ARG A 9 -12.11 -5.94 8.48
N GLY A 10 -12.07 -4.68 8.91
CA GLY A 10 -12.03 -4.30 10.33
C GLY A 10 -10.64 -4.36 10.96
N VAL A 11 -9.59 -4.70 10.21
CA VAL A 11 -8.20 -4.69 10.66
C VAL A 11 -7.49 -3.45 10.10
N ILE A 12 -6.65 -2.81 10.92
CA ILE A 12 -5.82 -1.68 10.48
C ILE A 12 -4.64 -2.23 9.69
N GLU A 13 -4.53 -1.82 8.44
CA GLU A 13 -3.44 -2.21 7.54
C GLU A 13 -2.27 -1.23 7.61
N GLN A 14 -2.55 0.07 7.64
CA GLN A 14 -1.53 1.11 7.76
C GLN A 14 -2.12 2.44 8.24
N ILE A 15 -1.34 3.21 8.99
CA ILE A 15 -1.68 4.59 9.39
C ILE A 15 -0.53 5.50 8.98
N GLY A 16 -0.82 6.56 8.24
CA GLY A 16 0.23 7.44 7.74
C GLY A 16 -0.31 8.69 7.05
N SER A 17 0.58 9.60 6.68
CA SER A 17 0.18 10.70 5.79
C SER A 17 -0.16 10.17 4.38
N PRO A 18 -0.97 10.88 3.57
CA PRO A 18 -1.29 10.43 2.21
C PRO A 18 -0.04 10.08 1.37
N LEU A 19 1.02 10.89 1.50
CA LEU A 19 2.27 10.70 0.76
C LEU A 19 3.07 9.50 1.26
N GLU A 20 3.05 9.23 2.56
CA GLU A 20 3.68 8.05 3.17
C GLU A 20 2.98 6.76 2.72
N LEU A 21 1.65 6.74 2.76
CA LEU A 21 0.84 5.60 2.30
C LEU A 21 1.07 5.29 0.81
N TYR A 22 1.30 6.32 -0.01
CA TYR A 22 1.63 6.15 -1.43
C TYR A 22 3.08 5.69 -1.67
N ARG A 23 4.06 6.27 -0.96
CA ARG A 23 5.49 6.00 -1.19
C ARG A 23 5.98 4.71 -0.55
N ASN A 24 5.44 4.33 0.61
CA ASN A 24 5.89 3.20 1.41
C ASN A 24 4.70 2.36 1.88
N PRO A 25 3.94 1.73 0.97
CA PRO A 25 2.86 0.84 1.34
C PRO A 25 3.39 -0.38 2.08
N GLN A 26 2.77 -0.75 3.21
CA GLN A 26 3.19 -1.88 4.04
C GLN A 26 2.76 -3.25 3.51
N ASN A 27 1.81 -3.28 2.56
CA ASN A 27 1.37 -4.50 1.91
C ASN A 27 0.74 -4.21 0.54
N ILE A 28 0.48 -5.28 -0.22
CA ILE A 28 -0.07 -5.22 -1.58
C ILE A 28 -1.46 -4.56 -1.60
N PHE A 29 -2.28 -4.76 -0.55
CA PHE A 29 -3.58 -4.11 -0.46
C PHE A 29 -3.42 -2.59 -0.38
N VAL A 30 -2.58 -2.07 0.52
CA VAL A 30 -2.34 -0.62 0.63
C VAL A 30 -1.74 -0.06 -0.66
N ALA A 31 -0.77 -0.79 -1.25
CA ALA A 31 -0.13 -0.39 -2.52
C ALA A 31 -1.14 -0.24 -3.68
N GLY A 32 -2.10 -1.16 -3.76
CA GLY A 32 -3.16 -1.11 -4.77
C GLY A 32 -4.34 -0.20 -4.43
N PHE A 33 -4.51 0.17 -3.17
CA PHE A 33 -5.63 0.98 -2.68
C PHE A 33 -5.38 2.48 -2.76
N ILE A 34 -4.13 2.92 -2.54
CA ILE A 34 -3.78 4.36 -2.51
C ILE A 34 -3.30 4.84 -3.88
N GLY A 35 -4.02 5.82 -4.44
CA GLY A 35 -3.73 6.43 -5.74
C GLY A 35 -4.70 6.02 -6.84
N SER A 36 -4.90 6.91 -7.82
CA SER A 36 -5.71 6.66 -9.02
C SER A 36 -4.98 7.24 -10.24
N PRO A 37 -4.59 6.41 -11.23
CA PRO A 37 -4.83 4.96 -11.33
C PRO A 37 -4.05 4.14 -10.28
N ARG A 38 -4.48 2.90 -10.05
CA ARG A 38 -3.88 1.99 -9.06
C ARG A 38 -2.44 1.62 -9.44
N MET A 39 -1.62 1.26 -8.45
CA MET A 39 -0.26 0.79 -8.67
C MET A 39 -0.24 -0.48 -9.53
N ASN A 40 0.72 -0.55 -10.45
CA ASN A 40 0.98 -1.75 -11.22
C ASN A 40 1.67 -2.80 -10.33
N LEU A 41 1.10 -4.00 -10.28
CA LEU A 41 1.66 -5.15 -9.57
C LEU A 41 2.00 -6.21 -10.62
N LEU A 42 3.24 -6.67 -10.61
CA LEU A 42 3.76 -7.65 -11.56
C LEU A 42 4.29 -8.85 -10.79
N GLU A 43 3.97 -10.05 -11.25
CA GLU A 43 4.53 -11.28 -10.69
C GLU A 43 5.95 -11.48 -11.23
N GLY A 44 6.81 -12.04 -10.38
CA GLY A 44 8.18 -12.37 -10.73
C GLY A 44 8.65 -13.57 -9.92
N SER A 45 9.52 -14.39 -10.52
CA SER A 45 10.22 -15.43 -9.79
C SER A 45 11.37 -14.84 -9.01
N GLU A 46 11.68 -15.40 -7.84
CA GLU A 46 12.90 -15.07 -7.12
C GLU A 46 14.13 -15.37 -8.00
N ALA A 47 15.11 -14.48 -8.00
CA ALA A 47 16.35 -14.71 -8.71
C ALA A 47 17.15 -15.82 -8.00
N ALA A 48 17.77 -16.72 -8.77
CA ALA A 48 18.71 -17.68 -8.20
C ALA A 48 19.90 -16.93 -7.57
N ALA A 49 20.34 -17.40 -6.40
CA ALA A 49 21.45 -16.83 -5.63
C ALA A 49 22.82 -16.98 -6.32
#